data_AF-A0A3B4DFA0-F1
#
_entry.id   AF-A0A3B4DFA0-F1
#
_cell.length_a   1.000
_cell.length_b   1.000
_cell.length_c   1.000
_cell.angle_alpha   90.00
_cell.angle_beta   90.00
_cell.angle_gamma   90.00
#
_symmetry.space_group_name_H-M   'P 1'
#
loop_
_entity.id
_entity.type
_entity.pdbx_description
1 polymer ?
#
loop_
_entity_poly.entity_id
_entity_poly.type
_entity_poly.pdbx_seq_one_letter_code
_entity_poly.pdbx_strand_id
1 'polypeptide(L)'
;MSEGPVRPKKSRSRSKPKSNYSATRRLMLKTKLLRKAESLLDKEKEQKRIERDNALNERAPPLKLSGLSVQELQELCKDLHHKIDIVDEVRYDLSIKVARNDMEIQSLHQKIFELKGKTKRPKLKRVKKSADDVLGAMTDNKLMKTDFKANLKTVKKEEEKKEEVTDWRKNVEAMSGMEGRKKIFDAGQ
;
A
#
# COMPACT_ATOMS: atom_id res chain seq x y z
N MET A 1 26.25 -39.48 60.00
CA MET A 1 26.17 -38.18 59.32
C MET A 1 25.86 -38.45 57.87
N SER A 2 24.64 -38.19 57.44
CA SER A 2 24.10 -38.61 56.14
C SER A 2 24.07 -37.41 55.21
N GLU A 3 25.00 -37.32 54.24
CA GLU A 3 24.98 -36.27 53.24
C GLU A 3 23.89 -36.58 52.19
N GLY A 4 22.86 -35.72 52.14
CA GLY A 4 21.79 -35.80 51.15
C GLY A 4 22.23 -35.36 49.75
N PRO A 5 21.52 -35.76 48.69
CA PRO A 5 21.96 -35.56 47.32
C PRO A 5 21.84 -34.08 46.90
N VAL A 6 22.95 -33.51 46.43
CA VAL A 6 23.04 -32.16 45.90
C VAL A 6 22.25 -32.04 44.59
N ARG A 7 21.18 -31.23 44.61
CA ARG A 7 20.32 -30.98 43.45
C ARG A 7 21.09 -30.20 42.36
N PRO A 8 21.07 -30.61 41.08
CA PRO A 8 21.79 -29.91 40.03
C PRO A 8 21.15 -28.53 39.77
N LYS A 9 21.97 -27.48 39.81
CA LYS A 9 21.56 -26.10 39.48
C LYS A 9 21.14 -26.06 38.01
N LYS A 10 19.87 -25.68 37.73
CA LYS A 10 19.38 -25.39 36.38
C LYS A 10 20.32 -24.38 35.70
N SER A 11 20.90 -24.79 34.57
CA SER A 11 21.68 -23.90 33.72
C SER A 11 20.79 -22.74 33.26
N ARG A 12 21.23 -21.51 33.56
CA ARG A 12 20.59 -20.29 33.03
C ARG A 12 20.62 -20.40 31.50
N SER A 13 19.45 -20.51 30.88
CA SER A 13 19.31 -20.40 29.43
C SER A 13 19.98 -19.10 28.99
N ARG A 14 21.02 -19.19 28.15
CA ARG A 14 21.66 -18.01 27.54
C ARG A 14 20.59 -17.25 26.77
N SER A 15 20.10 -16.14 27.34
CA SER A 15 19.17 -15.24 26.68
C SER A 15 19.80 -14.77 25.38
N LYS A 16 19.08 -14.89 24.26
CA LYS A 16 19.54 -14.45 22.94
C LYS A 16 20.11 -13.02 23.06
N PRO A 17 21.28 -12.74 22.45
CA PRO A 17 21.88 -11.41 22.52
C PRO A 17 20.86 -10.37 22.02
N LYS A 18 20.63 -9.34 22.82
CA LYS A 18 19.75 -8.23 22.45
C LYS A 18 20.33 -7.60 21.18
N SER A 19 19.54 -7.56 20.11
CA SER A 19 19.96 -6.92 18.86
C SER A 19 20.38 -5.47 19.14
N ASN A 20 21.58 -5.10 18.72
CA ASN A 20 22.18 -3.76 18.88
C ASN A 20 21.40 -2.62 18.16
N TYR A 21 20.28 -2.95 17.51
CA TYR A 21 19.43 -1.99 16.82
C TYR A 21 18.03 -1.99 17.43
N SER A 22 17.48 -0.80 17.63
CA SER A 22 16.07 -0.65 18.00
C SER A 22 15.15 -1.27 16.94
N ALA A 23 14.01 -1.81 17.36
CA ALA A 23 12.97 -2.30 16.45
C ALA A 23 12.54 -1.21 15.45
N THR A 24 12.49 0.04 15.88
CA THR A 24 12.22 1.22 15.05
C THR A 24 13.22 1.35 13.90
N ARG A 25 14.52 1.19 14.18
CA ARG A 25 15.57 1.27 13.16
C ARG A 25 15.44 0.13 12.14
N ARG A 26 15.17 -1.09 12.59
CA ARG A 26 14.93 -2.23 11.67
C ARG A 26 13.72 -1.99 10.77
N LEU A 27 12.62 -1.46 11.32
CA LEU A 27 11.43 -1.15 10.52
C LEU A 27 11.72 -0.06 9.49
N MET A 28 12.37 1.03 9.89
CA MET A 28 12.77 2.11 8.99
C MET A 28 13.61 1.58 7.81
N LEU A 29 14.58 0.72 8.08
CA LEU A 29 15.40 0.11 7.04
C LEU A 29 14.59 -0.80 6.10
N LYS A 30 13.68 -1.62 6.63
CA LYS A 30 12.77 -2.44 5.81
C LYS A 30 11.90 -1.58 4.91
N THR A 31 11.32 -0.49 5.44
CA THR A 31 10.52 0.45 4.65
C THR A 31 11.35 1.09 3.54
N LYS A 32 12.58 1.52 3.84
CA LYS A 32 13.49 2.06 2.81
C LYS A 32 13.82 1.03 1.72
N LEU A 33 14.07 -0.21 2.12
CA LEU A 33 14.35 -1.30 1.19
C LEU A 33 13.14 -1.57 0.28
N LEU A 34 11.94 -1.67 0.83
CA LEU A 34 10.71 -1.88 0.05
C LEU A 34 10.44 -0.73 -0.93
N ARG A 35 10.58 0.53 -0.49
CA ARG A 35 10.45 1.69 -1.38
C ARG A 35 11.46 1.67 -2.53
N LYS A 36 12.70 1.25 -2.25
CA LYS A 36 13.72 1.11 -3.29
C LYS A 36 13.38 -0.04 -4.25
N ALA A 37 12.91 -1.17 -3.73
CA ALA A 37 12.49 -2.32 -4.53
C ALA A 37 11.32 -1.97 -5.46
N GLU A 38 10.32 -1.22 -4.96
CA GLU A 38 9.21 -0.71 -5.76
C GLU A 38 9.71 0.19 -6.91
N SER A 39 10.57 1.16 -6.60
CA SER A 39 11.18 2.02 -7.62
C SER A 39 11.99 1.24 -8.66
N LEU A 40 12.68 0.17 -8.27
CA LEU A 40 13.42 -0.68 -9.21
C LEU A 40 12.48 -1.53 -10.08
N LEU A 41 11.40 -2.04 -9.49
CA LEU A 41 10.38 -2.82 -10.21
C LEU A 41 9.70 -1.97 -11.28
N ASP A 42 9.37 -0.71 -10.99
CA ASP A 42 8.76 0.18 -11.97
C ASP A 42 9.72 0.52 -13.12
N LYS A 43 11.00 0.74 -12.81
CA LYS A 43 12.03 0.91 -13.84
C LYS A 43 12.20 -0.33 -14.72
N GLU A 44 12.18 -1.52 -14.12
CA GLU A 44 12.26 -2.77 -14.86
C GLU A 44 11.06 -2.97 -15.79
N LYS A 45 9.84 -2.65 -15.33
CA LYS A 45 8.63 -2.70 -16.15
C LYS A 45 8.69 -1.73 -17.33
N GLU A 46 9.17 -0.52 -17.09
CA GLU A 46 9.36 0.48 -18.13
C GLU A 46 10.36 -0.02 -19.19
N GLN A 47 11.51 -0.51 -18.74
CA GLN A 47 12.55 -1.06 -19.61
C GLN A 47 12.02 -2.23 -20.44
N LYS A 48 11.27 -3.16 -19.82
CA LYS A 48 10.62 -4.28 -20.52
C LYS A 48 9.60 -3.82 -21.57
N ARG A 49 8.88 -2.72 -21.34
CA ARG A 49 7.95 -2.15 -22.33
C ARG A 49 8.72 -1.59 -23.53
N ILE A 50 9.77 -0.82 -23.28
CA ILE A 50 10.63 -0.26 -24.33
C ILE A 50 11.27 -1.38 -25.16
N GLU A 51 11.83 -2.40 -24.51
CA GLU A 51 12.43 -3.56 -25.18
C GLU A 51 11.42 -4.33 -26.03
N ARG A 52 10.18 -4.52 -25.53
CA ARG A 52 9.10 -5.12 -26.29
C ARG A 52 8.78 -4.28 -27.54
N ASP A 53 8.62 -2.98 -27.38
CA ASP A 53 8.26 -2.09 -28.49
C ASP A 53 9.38 -2.04 -29.55
N ASN A 54 10.65 -1.99 -29.12
CA ASN A 54 11.80 -2.08 -30.01
C ASN A 54 11.84 -3.42 -30.77
N ALA A 55 11.66 -4.54 -30.08
CA ALA A 55 11.65 -5.86 -30.69
C ALA A 55 10.48 -6.05 -31.68
N LEU A 56 9.32 -5.46 -31.39
CA LEU A 56 8.17 -5.47 -32.31
C LEU A 56 8.43 -4.59 -33.53
N ASN A 57 9.00 -3.41 -33.35
CA ASN A 57 9.34 -2.52 -34.48
C ASN A 57 10.41 -3.12 -35.40
N GLU A 58 11.37 -3.87 -34.86
CA GLU A 58 12.38 -4.59 -35.64
C GLU A 58 11.78 -5.76 -36.43
N ARG A 59 10.93 -6.58 -35.79
CA ARG A 59 10.37 -7.79 -36.39
C ARG A 59 9.18 -7.54 -37.31
N ALA A 60 8.37 -6.55 -36.98
CA ALA A 60 7.13 -6.21 -37.66
C ALA A 60 7.01 -4.68 -37.80
N PRO A 61 7.86 -4.06 -38.66
CA PRO A 61 7.78 -2.63 -38.91
C PRO A 61 6.44 -2.24 -39.54
N PRO A 62 5.99 -0.98 -39.38
CA PRO A 62 4.77 -0.49 -40.00
C PRO A 62 4.76 -0.70 -41.52
N LEU A 63 3.66 -1.26 -42.04
CA LEU A 63 3.51 -1.54 -43.46
C LEU A 63 3.40 -0.24 -44.25
N LYS A 64 4.26 -0.08 -45.25
CA LYS A 64 4.20 1.03 -46.20
C LYS A 64 3.50 0.55 -47.47
N LEU A 65 2.20 0.83 -47.57
CA LEU A 65 1.37 0.38 -48.69
C LEU A 65 1.33 1.38 -49.86
N SER A 66 1.77 2.61 -49.62
CA SER A 66 1.77 3.69 -50.61
C SER A 66 2.84 3.47 -51.68
N GLY A 67 2.44 3.54 -52.95
CA GLY A 67 3.35 3.49 -54.10
C GLY A 67 3.68 2.09 -54.60
N LEU A 68 3.09 1.04 -54.01
CA LEU A 68 3.21 -0.33 -54.51
C LEU A 68 2.21 -0.58 -55.64
N SER A 69 2.64 -1.33 -56.66
CA SER A 69 1.79 -1.84 -57.72
C SER A 69 0.89 -2.98 -57.23
N VAL A 70 -0.16 -3.30 -58.00
CA VAL A 70 -1.10 -4.38 -57.65
C VAL A 70 -0.41 -5.74 -57.49
N GLN A 71 0.62 -6.00 -58.30
CA GLN A 71 1.39 -7.25 -58.25
C GLN A 71 2.22 -7.34 -56.97
N GLU A 72 2.91 -6.26 -56.60
CA GLU A 72 3.71 -6.20 -55.37
C GLU A 72 2.82 -6.29 -54.12
N LEU A 73 1.60 -5.71 -54.14
CA LEU A 73 0.63 -5.91 -53.07
C LEU A 73 0.20 -7.38 -52.94
N GLN A 74 -0.08 -8.05 -54.06
CA GLN A 74 -0.49 -9.47 -54.04
C GLN A 74 0.63 -10.38 -53.51
N GLU A 75 1.88 -10.11 -53.87
CA GLU A 75 3.04 -10.83 -53.35
C GLU A 75 3.22 -10.59 -51.85
N LEU A 76 3.17 -9.33 -51.41
CA LEU A 76 3.23 -8.97 -49.98
C LEU A 76 2.13 -9.67 -49.17
N CYS A 77 0.90 -9.74 -49.68
CA CYS A 77 -0.19 -10.45 -49.00
C CYS A 77 0.09 -11.95 -48.84
N LYS A 78 0.67 -12.60 -49.85
CA LYS A 78 1.05 -14.02 -49.77
C LYS A 78 2.18 -14.24 -48.77
N ASP A 79 3.19 -13.37 -48.79
CA ASP A 79 4.32 -13.42 -47.85
C ASP A 79 3.87 -13.22 -46.41
N LEU A 80 3.00 -12.24 -46.16
CA LEU A 80 2.44 -12.00 -44.83
C LEU A 80 1.61 -13.19 -44.35
N HIS A 81 0.80 -13.79 -45.23
CA HIS A 81 0.03 -14.99 -44.87
C HIS A 81 0.95 -16.14 -44.47
N HIS A 82 2.00 -16.42 -45.25
CA HIS A 82 2.96 -17.47 -44.91
C HIS A 82 3.70 -17.19 -43.60
N LYS A 83 4.09 -15.92 -43.35
CA LYS A 83 4.72 -15.52 -42.08
C LYS A 83 3.78 -15.70 -40.89
N ILE A 84 2.48 -15.46 -41.05
CA ILE A 84 1.49 -15.69 -39.98
C ILE A 84 1.49 -17.15 -39.56
N ASP A 85 1.47 -18.09 -40.51
CA ASP A 85 1.46 -19.53 -40.23
C ASP A 85 2.70 -19.93 -39.40
N ILE A 86 3.89 -19.50 -39.81
CA ILE A 86 5.15 -19.77 -39.09
C ILE A 86 5.13 -19.16 -37.69
N VAL A 87 4.70 -17.90 -37.56
CA VAL A 87 4.67 -17.20 -36.28
C VAL A 87 3.67 -17.83 -35.32
N ASP A 88 2.53 -18.30 -35.83
CA ASP A 88 1.52 -18.97 -35.00
C ASP A 88 2.01 -20.32 -34.48
N GLU A 89 2.72 -21.09 -35.29
CA GLU A 89 3.40 -22.32 -34.85
C GLU A 89 4.39 -22.04 -33.71
N VAL A 90 5.26 -21.05 -33.89
CA VAL A 90 6.22 -20.64 -32.85
C VAL A 90 5.50 -20.15 -31.58
N ARG A 91 4.41 -19.39 -31.74
CA ARG A 91 3.58 -18.92 -30.61
C ARG A 91 2.96 -20.10 -29.86
N TYR A 92 2.46 -21.10 -30.57
CA TYR A 92 1.88 -22.32 -30.00
C TYR A 92 2.91 -23.09 -29.17
N ASP A 93 4.11 -23.34 -29.74
CA ASP A 93 5.21 -24.00 -29.04
C ASP A 93 5.64 -23.27 -27.77
N LEU A 94 5.76 -21.94 -27.85
CA LEU A 94 6.07 -21.11 -26.69
C LEU A 94 4.98 -21.19 -25.63
N SER A 95 3.70 -21.17 -26.03
CA SER A 95 2.58 -21.30 -25.10
C SER A 95 2.59 -22.62 -24.35
N ILE A 96 2.94 -23.73 -25.03
CA ILE A 96 3.05 -25.04 -24.38
C ILE A 96 4.20 -25.02 -23.36
N LYS A 97 5.36 -24.45 -23.71
CA LYS A 97 6.51 -24.35 -22.79
C LYS A 97 6.14 -23.54 -21.54
N VAL A 98 5.44 -22.42 -21.70
CA VAL A 98 4.94 -21.61 -20.56
C VAL A 98 3.95 -22.41 -19.71
N ALA A 99 2.98 -23.09 -20.32
CA ALA A 99 2.00 -23.90 -19.60
C ALA A 99 2.66 -25.03 -18.79
N ARG A 100 3.69 -25.69 -19.34
CA ARG A 100 4.48 -26.70 -18.62
C ARG A 100 5.17 -26.11 -17.40
N ASN A 101 5.78 -24.94 -17.53
CA ASN A 101 6.42 -24.24 -16.42
C ASN A 101 5.39 -23.85 -15.35
N ASP A 102 4.21 -23.37 -15.75
CA ASP A 102 3.13 -23.02 -14.82
C ASP A 102 2.64 -24.24 -14.03
N MET A 103 2.46 -25.39 -14.70
CA MET A 103 2.13 -26.65 -14.04
C MET A 103 3.21 -27.08 -13.04
N GLU A 104 4.49 -26.95 -13.41
CA GLU A 104 5.60 -27.27 -12.52
C GLU A 104 5.62 -26.34 -11.30
N ILE A 105 5.46 -25.03 -11.50
CA ILE A 105 5.37 -24.04 -10.42
C ILE A 105 4.21 -24.38 -9.48
N GLN A 106 3.04 -24.75 -10.01
CA GLN A 106 1.89 -25.15 -9.20
C GLN A 106 2.17 -26.41 -8.38
N SER A 107 2.77 -27.43 -9.00
CA SER A 107 3.18 -28.66 -8.32
C SER A 107 4.18 -28.37 -7.19
N LEU A 108 5.19 -27.55 -7.46
CA LEU A 108 6.18 -27.12 -6.47
C LEU A 108 5.55 -26.30 -5.34
N HIS A 109 4.63 -25.39 -5.65
CA HIS A 109 3.88 -24.63 -4.63
C HIS A 109 3.07 -25.55 -3.72
N GLN A 110 2.39 -26.55 -4.28
CA GLN A 110 1.64 -27.54 -3.52
C GLN A 110 2.57 -28.36 -2.62
N LYS A 111 3.70 -28.84 -3.14
CA LYS A 111 4.71 -29.56 -2.35
C LYS A 111 5.28 -28.69 -1.22
N ILE A 112 5.56 -27.42 -1.48
CA ILE A 112 5.99 -26.47 -0.45
C ILE A 112 4.91 -26.30 0.63
N PHE A 113 3.64 -26.23 0.23
CA PHE A 113 2.52 -26.11 1.16
C PHE A 113 2.40 -27.36 2.06
N GLU A 114 2.52 -28.55 1.49
CA GLU A 114 2.52 -29.82 2.24
C GLU A 114 3.71 -29.93 3.20
N LEU A 115 4.92 -29.57 2.75
CA LEU A 115 6.14 -29.56 3.56
C LEU A 115 6.11 -28.53 4.69
N LYS A 116 5.55 -27.33 4.44
CA LYS A 116 5.27 -26.34 5.50
C LYS A 116 4.27 -26.86 6.53
N GLY A 117 3.56 -27.95 6.20
CA GLY A 117 2.59 -28.64 7.04
C GLY A 117 1.27 -27.89 7.11
N LYS A 118 0.15 -28.63 7.12
CA LYS A 118 -1.16 -28.15 7.62
C LYS A 118 -1.12 -27.69 9.11
N THR A 119 0.06 -27.63 9.73
CA THR A 119 0.34 -27.52 11.16
C THR A 119 0.41 -26.08 11.67
N LYS A 120 0.39 -25.05 10.82
CA LYS A 120 -0.06 -23.73 11.26
C LYS A 120 -1.58 -23.74 11.36
N ARG A 121 -2.11 -24.48 12.34
CA ARG A 121 -3.48 -24.29 12.83
C ARG A 121 -3.62 -22.78 13.07
N PRO A 122 -4.50 -22.06 12.35
CA PRO A 122 -4.70 -20.65 12.60
C PRO A 122 -5.00 -20.52 14.09
N LYS A 123 -4.15 -19.80 14.83
CA LYS A 123 -4.43 -19.56 16.25
C LYS A 123 -5.76 -18.82 16.27
N LEU A 124 -6.82 -19.48 16.74
CA LEU A 124 -8.15 -18.89 16.89
C LEU A 124 -7.99 -17.69 17.82
N LYS A 125 -7.87 -16.49 17.24
CA LYS A 125 -7.93 -15.24 17.99
C LYS A 125 -9.40 -14.92 18.15
N ARG A 126 -9.83 -14.60 19.38
CA ARG A 126 -11.16 -14.02 19.61
C ARG A 126 -11.21 -12.64 18.96
N VAL A 127 -11.63 -12.60 17.71
CA VAL A 127 -11.93 -11.37 16.98
C VAL A 127 -13.33 -10.96 17.43
N LYS A 128 -13.42 -9.88 18.22
CA LYS A 128 -14.71 -9.19 18.37
C LYS A 128 -14.98 -8.55 17.01
N LYS A 129 -16.18 -8.72 16.44
CA LYS A 129 -16.58 -8.01 15.21
C LYS A 129 -16.16 -6.55 15.35
N SER A 130 -15.34 -6.04 14.43
CA SER A 130 -14.95 -4.64 14.47
C SER A 130 -16.21 -3.79 14.26
N ALA A 131 -16.25 -2.58 14.80
CA ALA A 131 -17.36 -1.66 14.51
C ALA A 131 -17.55 -1.49 12.98
N ASP A 132 -16.44 -1.53 12.23
CA ASP A 132 -16.42 -1.52 10.75
C ASP A 132 -17.13 -2.71 10.11
N ASP A 133 -17.07 -3.91 10.69
CA ASP A 133 -17.73 -5.10 10.12
C ASP A 133 -19.25 -5.01 10.29
N VAL A 134 -19.72 -4.35 11.36
CA VAL A 134 -21.15 -4.16 11.62
C VAL A 134 -21.69 -2.99 10.81
N LEU A 135 -20.92 -1.90 10.69
CA LEU A 135 -21.34 -0.71 9.94
C LEU A 135 -21.27 -0.93 8.42
N GLY A 136 -20.21 -1.58 7.92
CA GLY A 136 -20.03 -1.89 6.50
C GLY A 136 -21.04 -2.91 5.96
N ALA A 137 -21.55 -3.81 6.81
CA ALA A 137 -22.62 -4.73 6.43
C ALA A 137 -24.01 -4.06 6.38
N MET A 138 -24.16 -2.88 6.98
CA MET A 138 -25.41 -2.10 7.00
C MET A 138 -25.40 -0.90 6.04
N THR A 139 -24.27 -0.62 5.38
CA THR A 139 -24.13 0.55 4.50
C THR A 139 -23.47 0.19 3.17
N ASP A 140 -24.21 0.31 2.06
CA ASP A 140 -23.74 0.05 0.68
C ASP A 140 -22.74 1.10 0.15
N ASN A 141 -22.13 1.91 1.03
CA ASN A 141 -21.18 2.93 0.60
C ASN A 141 -19.78 2.35 0.52
N LYS A 142 -19.31 2.20 -0.72
CA LYS A 142 -17.98 1.73 -1.13
C LYS A 142 -16.88 2.31 -0.22
N LEU A 143 -16.22 1.42 0.52
CA LEU A 143 -15.06 1.68 1.39
C LEU A 143 -14.09 2.71 0.79
N MET A 144 -14.19 3.96 1.23
CA MET A 144 -13.06 4.88 1.18
C MET A 144 -11.98 4.26 2.05
N LYS A 145 -10.79 4.03 1.49
CA LYS A 145 -9.62 3.53 2.21
C LYS A 145 -9.54 4.32 3.51
N THR A 146 -9.70 3.63 4.64
CA THR A 146 -9.55 4.20 5.98
C THR A 146 -8.07 4.53 6.15
N ASP A 147 -7.61 5.59 5.49
CA ASP A 147 -6.34 6.19 5.78
C ASP A 147 -6.44 6.66 7.22
N PHE A 148 -5.79 5.95 8.14
CA PHE A 148 -5.72 6.30 9.55
C PHE A 148 -5.28 7.77 9.76
N LYS A 149 -4.60 8.34 8.76
CA LYS A 149 -4.14 9.72 8.68
C LYS A 149 -5.23 10.73 8.33
N ALA A 150 -6.33 10.33 7.70
CA ALA A 150 -7.42 11.21 7.28
C ALA A 150 -8.27 11.72 8.46
N ASN A 151 -8.29 10.99 9.59
CA ASN A 151 -9.09 11.35 10.76
C ASN A 151 -8.30 12.06 11.88
N LEU A 152 -7.03 12.38 11.64
CA LEU A 152 -6.21 13.21 12.54
C LEU A 152 -6.34 14.67 12.11
N LYS A 153 -6.91 15.53 12.96
CA LYS A 153 -6.86 16.99 12.80
C LYS A 153 -5.39 17.42 12.82
N THR A 154 -4.80 17.69 11.66
CA THR A 154 -3.54 18.44 11.59
C THR A 154 -3.84 19.83 12.13
N VAL A 155 -3.26 20.19 13.28
CA VAL A 155 -3.25 21.58 13.76
C VAL A 155 -2.50 22.39 12.70
N LYS A 156 -3.25 23.09 11.85
CA LYS A 156 -2.71 24.20 11.06
C LYS A 156 -2.22 25.20 12.09
N LYS A 157 -0.91 25.44 12.14
CA LYS A 157 -0.36 26.61 12.80
C LYS A 157 -1.00 27.79 12.07
N GLU A 158 -1.96 28.46 12.70
CA GLU A 158 -2.61 29.63 12.12
C GLU A 158 -1.52 30.64 11.77
N GLU A 159 -1.46 31.04 10.49
CA GLU A 159 -0.80 32.27 10.11
C GLU A 159 -1.55 33.41 10.79
N GLU A 160 -0.82 34.13 11.63
CA GLU A 160 -1.19 35.35 12.31
C GLU A 160 -1.74 36.38 11.31
N LYS A 161 -3.06 36.37 11.09
CA LYS A 161 -3.76 37.48 10.45
C LYS A 161 -4.05 38.53 11.52
N LYS A 162 -3.18 39.54 11.54
CA LYS A 162 -3.31 40.78 12.30
C LYS A 162 -4.74 41.31 12.27
N GLU A 163 -5.27 41.45 13.47
CA GLU A 163 -6.49 42.14 13.84
C GLU A 163 -6.50 43.60 13.34
N GLU A 164 -7.57 43.99 12.65
CA GLU A 164 -7.97 45.40 12.51
C GLU A 164 -9.01 45.70 13.61
N VAL A 165 -8.53 45.87 14.84
CA VAL A 165 -9.33 46.35 15.98
C VAL A 165 -9.67 47.81 15.72
N THR A 166 -10.92 48.07 15.30
CA THR A 166 -11.48 49.42 15.26
C THR A 166 -12.30 49.70 16.53
N ASP A 167 -11.57 50.22 17.51
CA ASP A 167 -11.99 51.08 18.63
C ASP A 167 -12.72 50.44 19.83
N TRP A 168 -11.93 50.06 20.85
CA TRP A 168 -12.41 49.60 22.16
C TRP A 168 -13.25 50.64 22.94
N ARG A 169 -13.21 51.93 22.57
CA ARG A 169 -13.99 52.97 23.25
C ARG A 169 -15.50 52.77 23.15
N LYS A 170 -16.00 52.25 22.01
CA LYS A 170 -17.43 52.02 21.78
C LYS A 170 -18.04 50.96 22.70
N ASN A 171 -17.24 49.99 23.14
CA ASN A 171 -17.72 48.92 24.01
C ASN A 171 -17.89 49.39 25.48
N VAL A 172 -17.06 50.35 25.91
CA VAL A 172 -17.07 50.86 27.28
C VAL A 172 -18.21 51.85 27.51
N GLU A 173 -18.49 52.74 26.54
CA GLU A 173 -19.61 53.69 26.61
C GLU A 173 -20.98 52.99 26.61
N ALA A 174 -21.13 51.89 25.87
CA ALA A 174 -22.36 51.11 25.82
C ALA A 174 -22.72 50.45 27.17
N MET A 175 -21.74 50.25 28.06
CA MET A 175 -21.92 49.59 29.35
C MET A 175 -22.08 50.56 30.53
N SER A 176 -21.88 51.88 30.33
CA SER A 176 -21.92 52.86 31.42
C SER A 176 -23.31 53.47 31.70
N GLY A 177 -24.34 53.07 30.95
CA GLY A 177 -25.63 53.79 30.88
C GLY A 177 -26.84 53.16 31.58
N MET A 178 -26.71 52.01 32.27
CA MET A 178 -27.88 51.27 32.76
C MET A 178 -27.73 50.71 34.18
N GLU A 179 -27.70 51.57 35.20
CA GLU A 179 -28.08 51.15 36.57
C GLU A 179 -28.55 52.34 37.44
N GLY A 180 -29.77 52.82 37.22
CA GLY A 180 -30.59 53.50 38.23
C GLY A 180 -31.90 52.72 38.36
N ARG A 181 -32.64 52.63 39.47
CA ARG A 181 -32.77 53.37 40.74
C ARG A 181 -33.70 52.52 41.63
N LYS A 182 -33.50 52.42 42.96
CA LYS A 182 -34.53 52.09 44.00
C LYS A 182 -33.88 52.24 45.40
N LYS A 183 -34.12 53.31 46.19
CA LYS A 183 -35.21 53.51 47.20
C LYS A 183 -35.48 52.21 48.00
N ILE A 184 -35.53 52.10 49.35
CA ILE A 184 -36.24 52.89 50.40
C ILE A 184 -35.69 52.48 51.83
N PHE A 185 -35.30 53.45 52.70
CA PHE A 185 -35.41 53.62 54.19
C PHE A 185 -34.89 52.54 55.21
N ASP A 186 -34.63 52.75 56.52
CA ASP A 186 -34.79 53.87 57.51
C ASP A 186 -33.77 53.75 58.70
N ALA A 187 -33.77 54.80 59.55
CA ALA A 187 -32.97 55.21 60.71
C ALA A 187 -32.56 54.23 61.83
N GLY A 188 -31.48 54.58 62.56
CA GLY A 188 -31.17 54.05 63.89
C GLY A 188 -29.84 54.52 64.51
N GLN A 189 -29.90 55.61 65.29
CA GLN A 189 -29.01 56.11 66.36
C GLN A 189 -27.67 56.78 66.03
#